data_AF-A0A6M4M8T5-F1
#
_entry.id   AF-A0A6M4M8T5-F1
#
_cell.length_a   1.000
_cell.length_b   1.000
_cell.length_c   1.000
_cell.angle_alpha   90.00
_cell.angle_beta   90.00
_cell.angle_gamma   90.00
#
_symmetry.space_group_name_H-M   'P 1'
#
loop_
_entity.id
_entity.type
_entity.pdbx_description
1 polymer ?
#
loop_
_entity_poly.entity_id
_entity_poly.type
_entity_poly.pdbx_seq_one_letter_code
_entity_poly.pdbx_strand_id
1 'polypeptide(L)' 'MNEEKARAILGERIQPDNSLHDSTDWVDWTGDDSIQLDADFSVDELEAIAWWMRNKTHAPTSLD' A
#
# COMPACT_ATOMS: atom_id res chain seq x y z
N MET A 1 3.40 5.48 13.31
CA MET A 1 2.27 4.95 12.51
C MET A 1 1.73 3.67 13.14
N ASN A 2 0.42 3.37 13.00
CA ASN A 2 -0.22 2.10 13.38
C ASN A 2 -1.20 1.65 12.28
N GLU A 3 -1.80 0.45 12.39
CA GLU A 3 -2.68 -0.08 11.34
C GLU A 3 -3.90 0.79 11.07
N GLU A 4 -4.57 1.25 12.13
CA GLU A 4 -5.78 2.08 12.02
C GLU A 4 -5.49 3.37 11.24
N LYS A 5 -4.42 4.08 11.61
CA LYS A 5 -4.01 5.33 10.94
C LYS A 5 -3.52 5.07 9.51
N ALA A 6 -2.75 4.01 9.29
CA ALA A 6 -2.28 3.65 7.94
C ALA A 6 -3.45 3.31 7.02
N ARG A 7 -4.43 2.52 7.51
CA ARG A 7 -5.64 2.19 6.76
C ARG A 7 -6.50 3.41 6.45
N ALA A 8 -6.60 4.36 7.38
CA ALA A 8 -7.32 5.61 7.16
C ALA A 8 -6.67 6.51 6.08
N ILE A 9 -5.33 6.53 6.01
CA ILE A 9 -4.58 7.31 5.01
C ILE A 9 -4.59 6.64 3.64
N LEU A 10 -4.33 5.32 3.60
CA LEU A 10 -4.22 4.58 2.35
C LEU A 10 -5.59 4.30 1.72
N GLY A 11 -6.64 4.19 2.54
CA GLY A 11 -8.02 4.08 2.06
C GLY A 11 -8.22 3.00 1.01
N GLU A 12 -8.78 3.39 -0.12
CA GLU A 12 -9.12 2.52 -1.25
C GLU A 12 -7.90 1.97 -2.00
N ARG A 13 -6.70 2.49 -1.74
CA ARG A 13 -5.45 1.98 -2.32
C ARG A 13 -5.14 0.57 -1.82
N ILE A 14 -5.61 0.20 -0.63
CA ILE A 14 -5.44 -1.15 -0.07
C ILE A 14 -6.40 -2.11 -0.77
N GLN A 15 -5.82 -3.07 -1.48
CA GLN A 15 -6.56 -4.14 -2.13
C GLN A 15 -6.94 -5.25 -1.15
N PRO A 16 -7.89 -6.14 -1.50
CA PRO A 16 -8.32 -7.25 -0.63
C PRO A 16 -7.19 -8.20 -0.21
N ASP A 17 -6.12 -8.30 -0.99
CA ASP A 17 -4.94 -9.14 -0.73
C ASP A 17 -3.81 -8.40 0.03
N ASN A 18 -4.11 -7.19 0.52
CA ASN A 18 -3.20 -6.23 1.13
C ASN A 18 -2.16 -5.58 0.20
N SER A 19 -2.17 -5.82 -1.11
CA SER A 19 -1.40 -5.02 -2.06
C SER A 19 -1.86 -3.56 -2.03
N LEU A 20 -1.02 -2.65 -2.53
CA LEU A 20 -1.39 -1.26 -2.76
C LEU A 20 -1.51 -1.04 -4.26
N HIS A 21 -2.68 -0.59 -4.70
CA HIS A 21 -2.94 -0.27 -6.10
C HIS A 21 -3.78 1.01 -6.22
N ASP A 22 -3.29 1.99 -6.96
CA ASP A 22 -4.00 3.19 -7.34
C ASP A 22 -3.57 3.61 -8.74
N SER A 23 -4.52 3.63 -9.69
CA SER A 23 -4.24 4.03 -11.08
C SER A 23 -4.27 5.54 -11.31
N THR A 24 -4.75 6.33 -10.34
CA THR A 24 -4.76 7.80 -10.42
C THR A 24 -3.42 8.38 -9.98
N ASP A 25 -2.92 7.92 -8.84
CA ASP A 25 -1.67 8.38 -8.24
C ASP A 25 -0.48 7.42 -8.51
N TRP A 26 -0.69 6.46 -9.44
CA TRP A 26 0.28 5.43 -9.82
C TRP A 26 1.01 4.81 -8.63
N VAL A 27 0.23 4.22 -7.73
CA VAL A 27 0.73 3.42 -6.60
C VAL A 27 0.63 1.95 -6.99
N ASP A 28 1.75 1.23 -6.97
CA ASP A 28 1.73 -0.22 -7.21
C ASP A 28 2.75 -0.96 -6.33
N TRP A 29 2.23 -1.79 -5.43
CA TRP A 29 3.02 -2.66 -4.54
C TRP A 29 2.37 -4.03 -4.38
N THR A 30 3.08 -5.06 -4.82
CA THR A 30 2.62 -6.46 -4.86
C THR A 30 3.27 -7.34 -3.78
N GLY A 31 3.80 -6.76 -2.69
CA GLY A 31 4.41 -7.53 -1.60
C GLY A 31 5.94 -7.61 -1.61
N ASP A 32 6.61 -6.98 -2.57
CA ASP A 32 8.07 -6.95 -2.68
C ASP A 32 8.71 -5.89 -1.75
N ASP A 33 10.05 -5.81 -1.71
CA ASP A 33 10.78 -4.81 -0.89
C ASP A 33 10.83 -3.40 -1.55
N SER A 34 10.09 -3.20 -2.64
CA SER A 34 10.03 -1.95 -3.40
C SER A 34 8.62 -1.67 -3.90
N ILE A 35 8.28 -0.38 -4.03
CA ILE A 35 7.01 0.13 -4.53
C ILE A 35 7.24 1.08 -5.70
N GLN A 36 6.31 1.12 -6.66
CA GLN A 36 6.26 2.14 -7.71
C GLN A 36 5.32 3.27 -7.28
N LEU A 37 5.77 4.52 -7.43
CA LEU A 37 5.05 5.74 -7.07
C LEU A 37 5.26 6.79 -8.16
N ASP A 38 4.18 7.36 -8.71
CA ASP A 38 4.24 8.48 -9.66
C ASP A 38 3.11 9.50 -9.41
N ALA A 39 3.29 10.28 -8.34
CA ALA A 39 2.46 11.41 -7.93
C ALA A 39 3.16 12.20 -6.80
N ASP A 40 2.51 13.25 -6.32
CA ASP A 40 2.93 13.97 -5.11
C ASP A 40 2.38 13.27 -3.86
N PHE A 41 3.26 12.89 -2.92
CA PHE A 41 2.88 12.28 -1.64
C PHE A 41 3.28 13.15 -0.47
N SER A 42 2.39 13.28 0.51
CA SER A 42 2.71 13.86 1.81
C SER A 42 3.60 12.91 2.63
N VAL A 43 4.27 13.45 3.66
CA VAL A 43 5.09 12.66 4.59
C VAL A 43 4.24 11.60 5.30
N ASP A 44 3.01 11.93 5.71
CA ASP A 44 2.11 10.97 6.35
C ASP A 44 1.71 9.82 5.41
N GLU A 45 1.54 10.09 4.11
CA GLU A 45 1.29 9.05 3.09
C GLU A 45 2.50 8.15 2.89
N LEU A 46 3.70 8.72 2.76
CA LEU A 46 4.94 7.94 2.65
C LEU A 46 5.17 7.06 3.89
N GLU A 47 4.90 7.60 5.09
CA GLU A 47 4.96 6.82 6.33
C GLU A 47 3.93 5.69 6.37
N ALA A 48 2.70 5.95 5.90
CA ALA A 48 1.64 4.95 5.85
C ALA A 48 1.99 3.82 4.87
N ILE A 49 2.46 4.16 3.67
CA ILE A 49 2.95 3.21 2.65
C ILE A 49 4.06 2.34 3.23
N ALA A 50 5.13 2.95 3.75
CA ALA A 50 6.27 2.21 4.29
C ALA A 50 5.89 1.35 5.51
N TRP A 51 4.97 1.83 6.36
CA TRP A 51 4.46 1.03 7.47
C TRP A 51 3.68 -0.19 6.94
N TRP A 52 2.80 0.01 5.95
CA TRP A 52 2.00 -1.08 5.38
C TRP A 52 2.89 -2.16 4.77
N MET A 53 3.86 -1.77 3.93
CA MET A 53 4.80 -2.68 3.29
C MET A 53 5.58 -3.56 4.28
N ARG A 54 5.97 -3.00 5.43
CA ARG A 54 6.74 -3.72 6.46
C ARG A 54 5.90 -4.68 7.31
N ASN A 55 4.59 -4.46 7.38
CA ASN A 55 3.73 -5.13 8.36
C ASN A 55 2.66 -6.02 7.73
N LYS A 56 2.48 -5.95 6.41
CA LYS A 56 1.50 -6.76 5.68
C LYS A 56 2.24 -7.68 4.72
N THR A 57 1.82 -8.92 4.71
CA THR A 57 2.19 -9.88 3.67
C THR A 57 1.13 -9.79 2.60
N HIS A 58 1.54 -9.57 1.35
CA HIS A 58 0.71 -9.89 0.21
C HIS A 58 0.44 -11.41 0.28
N ALA A 59 -0.83 -11.78 0.41
CA ALA A 59 -1.21 -13.17 0.21
C ALA A 59 -1.47 -13.33 -1.28
N PRO A 60 -0.67 -14.10 -2.04
CA PRO A 60 -0.99 -14.36 -3.43
C PRO A 60 -2.41 -14.92 -3.47
N THR A 61 -3.30 -14.25 -4.20
CA THR A 61 -4.62 -14.79 -4.50
C THR A 61 -4.39 -16.13 -5.17
N SER A 62 -4.84 -17.22 -4.52
CA SER A 62 -4.77 -18.57 -5.10
C SER A 62 -5.40 -18.48 -6.48
N LEU A 63 -4.59 -18.75 -7.51
CA LEU A 63 -5.07 -18.93 -8.87
C LEU A 63 -5.79 -20.29 -8.88
N ASP A 64 -7.06 -20.27 -8.50
CA ASP A 64 -8.00 -21.38 -8.70
C ASP A 64 -8.59 -21.34 -10.11
#